data_AF-A0A9X1X5B4-F1
#
_entry.id   AF-A0A9X1X5B4-F1
#
_cell.length_a   1.000
_cell.length_b   1.000
_cell.length_c   1.000
_cell.angle_alpha   90.00
_cell.angle_beta   90.00
_cell.angle_gamma   90.00
#
_symmetry.space_group_name_H-M   'P 1'
#
loop_
_entity.id
_entity.type
_entity.pdbx_description
1 polymer ?
#
loop_
_entity_poly.entity_id
_entity_poly.type
_entity_poly.pdbx_seq_one_letter_code
_entity_poly.pdbx_strand_id
1 'polypeptide(L)'
;MTTAKIIRHRHKYHHYLNDDLKSVKEETHFKIVFSEPKELDLFKEWIQQHGGEYNYNKEESRQEGKFPKVPQFHDEICWCDIMTYYLMHVAGYKFYSTIHPYKGEVYLKD
;
A
#
# COMPACT_ATOMS: atom_id res chain seq x y z
N MET A 1 -19.19 -0.67 11.46
CA MET A 1 -18.58 -0.01 10.29
C MET A 1 -17.11 0.32 10.56
N THR A 2 -16.22 -0.47 9.98
CA THR A 2 -14.77 -0.27 10.00
C THR A 2 -14.33 0.32 8.65
N THR A 3 -13.23 1.09 8.66
CA THR A 3 -12.69 1.77 7.48
C THR A 3 -11.22 1.40 7.30
N ALA A 4 -10.82 1.12 6.07
CA ALA A 4 -9.41 1.03 5.70
C ALA A 4 -9.11 2.11 4.65
N LYS A 5 -7.91 2.70 4.72
CA LYS A 5 -7.44 3.70 3.76
C LYS A 5 -6.05 3.31 3.25
N ILE A 6 -5.89 3.33 1.94
CA ILE A 6 -4.59 3.25 1.28
C ILE A 6 -4.26 4.66 0.79
N ILE A 7 -3.17 5.25 1.28
CA ILE A 7 -2.75 6.61 0.92
C ILE A 7 -1.43 6.54 0.16
N ARG A 8 -1.41 7.09 -1.05
CA ARG A 8 -0.24 7.07 -1.94
C ARG A 8 0.45 8.43 -1.90
N HIS A 9 1.53 8.54 -1.13
CA HIS A 9 2.33 9.76 -1.04
C HIS A 9 3.44 9.75 -2.08
N ARG A 10 3.31 10.60 -3.11
CA ARG A 10 4.43 10.86 -4.04
C ARG A 10 5.40 11.82 -3.37
N HIS A 11 6.62 11.38 -3.06
CA HIS A 11 7.70 12.29 -2.67
C HIS A 11 8.56 12.54 -3.90
N LYS A 12 8.42 13.74 -4.48
CA LYS A 12 9.37 14.22 -5.48
C LYS A 12 10.57 14.81 -4.75
N TYR A 13 11.69 14.11 -4.75
CA TYR A 13 12.97 14.76 -4.50
C TYR A 13 13.45 15.39 -5.82
N HIS A 14 14.15 16.53 -5.73
CA HIS A 14 14.69 17.37 -6.81
C HIS A 14 13.81 18.55 -7.28
N HIS A 15 13.94 19.68 -6.57
CA HIS A 15 14.13 20.97 -7.24
C HIS A 15 15.62 21.31 -7.13
N TYR A 16 16.27 21.76 -8.20
CA TYR A 16 16.97 23.06 -8.26
C TYR A 16 17.39 23.41 -9.70
N LEU A 17 17.52 24.73 -9.87
CA LEU A 17 17.68 25.55 -11.08
C LEU A 17 18.77 25.06 -12.05
N ASN A 18 18.47 25.27 -13.33
CA ASN A 18 19.31 25.20 -14.52
C ASN A 18 19.30 23.86 -15.27
N ASP A 19 18.82 23.98 -16.50
CA ASP A 19 18.82 23.01 -17.59
C ASP A 19 20.09 22.17 -17.63
N ASP A 20 19.96 20.86 -17.37
CA ASP A 20 20.38 19.80 -18.30
C ASP A 20 20.42 18.44 -17.59
N LEU A 21 19.56 17.54 -18.07
CA LEU A 21 19.72 16.08 -18.05
C LEU A 21 20.03 15.43 -16.69
N LYS A 22 19.05 15.33 -15.78
CA LYS A 22 19.07 14.30 -14.73
C LYS A 22 17.71 13.61 -14.61
N SER A 23 17.75 12.27 -14.63
CA SER A 23 16.61 11.39 -14.43
C SER A 23 15.94 11.71 -13.09
N VAL A 24 14.70 12.19 -13.12
CA VAL A 24 13.89 12.32 -11.91
C VAL A 24 13.59 10.92 -11.40
N LYS A 25 14.19 10.54 -10.27
CA LYS A 25 13.76 9.35 -9.53
C LYS A 25 12.59 9.77 -8.65
N GLU A 26 11.36 9.49 -9.11
CA GLU A 26 10.18 9.64 -8.26
C GLU A 26 10.13 8.49 -7.25
N GLU A 27 10.31 8.77 -5.97
CA GLU A 27 10.06 7.79 -4.91
C GLU A 27 8.59 7.90 -4.46
N THR A 28 7.82 6.84 -4.69
CA THR A 28 6.44 6.75 -4.23
C THR A 28 6.42 6.04 -2.89
N HIS A 29 6.08 6.77 -1.83
CA HIS A 29 5.82 6.24 -0.51
C HIS A 29 4.34 5.88 -0.38
N PHE A 30 4.06 4.84 0.39
CA PHE A 30 2.71 4.33 0.57
C PHE A 30 2.45 4.18 2.06
N LYS A 31 1.31 4.69 2.52
CA LYS A 31 0.87 4.57 3.91
C LYS A 31 -0.48 3.88 3.95
N ILE A 32 -0.59 2.90 4.85
CA ILE A 32 -1.82 2.15 5.07
C ILE A 32 -2.36 2.54 6.44
N VAL A 33 -3.65 2.84 6.51
CA VAL A 33 -4.32 3.25 7.73
C VAL A 33 -5.59 2.43 7.89
N PHE A 34 -5.61 1.56 8.89
CA PHE A 34 -6.81 0.85 9.32
C PHE A 34 -7.43 1.60 10.50
N SER A 35 -8.77 1.73 10.52
CA SER A 35 -9.48 2.24 11.69
C SER A 35 -9.53 1.21 12.82
N GLU A 36 -9.43 -0.07 12.47
CA GLU A 36 -9.36 -1.20 13.39
C GLU A 36 -7.91 -1.69 13.48
N PRO A 37 -7.21 -1.51 14.61
CA PRO A 37 -5.80 -1.90 14.75
C PRO A 37 -5.54 -3.38 14.46
N LYS A 38 -6.48 -4.27 14.80
CA LYS A 38 -6.33 -5.72 14.60
C LYS A 38 -6.21 -6.12 13.13
N GLU A 39 -6.72 -5.30 12.21
CA GLU A 39 -6.71 -5.61 10.78
C GLU A 39 -5.28 -5.66 10.21
N LEU A 40 -4.35 -4.89 10.78
CA LEU A 40 -2.94 -4.96 10.38
C LEU A 40 -2.31 -6.30 10.75
N ASP A 41 -2.67 -6.86 11.90
CA ASP A 41 -2.16 -8.15 12.35
C ASP A 41 -2.74 -9.29 11.50
N LEU A 42 -4.04 -9.24 11.21
CA LEU A 42 -4.70 -10.19 10.29
C LEU A 42 -4.10 -10.13 8.88
N PHE A 43 -3.78 -8.93 8.38
CA PHE A 43 -3.06 -8.79 7.12
C PHE A 43 -1.68 -9.46 7.17
N LYS A 44 -0.89 -9.21 8.22
CA LYS A 44 0.44 -9.84 8.38
C LYS A 44 0.35 -11.36 8.47
N GLU A 45 -0.61 -11.88 9.22
CA GLU A 45 -0.88 -13.32 9.31
C GLU A 45 -1.23 -13.90 7.93
N TRP A 46 -2.09 -13.23 7.18
CA TRP A 46 -2.44 -13.65 5.83
C TRP A 46 -1.22 -13.65 4.89
N ILE A 47 -0.36 -12.63 4.97
CA ILE A 47 0.89 -12.58 4.20
C ILE A 47 1.80 -13.77 4.54
N GLN A 48 1.98 -14.08 5.83
CA GLN A 48 2.80 -15.20 6.28
C GLN A 48 2.25 -16.55 5.83
N GLN A 49 0.92 -16.74 5.88
CA GLN A 49 0.25 -17.95 5.38
C GLN A 49 0.51 -18.20 3.90
N HIS A 50 0.75 -17.13 3.13
CA HIS A 50 1.07 -17.20 1.70
C HIS A 50 2.58 -17.13 1.41
N GLY A 51 3.42 -17.37 2.42
CA GLY A 51 4.88 -17.47 2.29
C GLY A 51 5.61 -16.15 2.06
N GLY A 52 4.93 -15.03 2.34
CA GLY A 52 5.50 -13.68 2.37
C GLY A 52 5.89 -13.23 3.78
N GLU A 53 6.36 -11.99 3.87
CA GLU A 53 6.69 -11.30 5.11
C GLU A 53 6.41 -9.82 4.90
N TYR A 54 5.67 -9.18 5.80
CA TYR A 54 5.37 -7.75 5.70
C TYR A 54 6.03 -6.99 6.84
N ASN A 55 6.84 -6.00 6.49
CA ASN A 55 7.43 -5.04 7.41
C ASN A 55 7.13 -3.60 6.95
N TYR A 56 6.93 -2.70 7.89
CA TYR A 56 6.83 -1.28 7.60
C TYR A 56 8.00 -0.54 8.24
N ASN A 57 8.93 -0.08 7.41
CA ASN A 57 10.04 0.76 7.82
C ASN A 57 9.50 2.16 8.13
N LYS A 58 9.38 2.46 9.43
CA LYS A 58 8.85 3.74 9.91
C LYS A 58 9.78 4.92 9.63
N GLU A 59 11.09 4.69 9.64
CA GLU A 59 12.10 5.74 9.44
C GLU A 59 12.06 6.24 8.00
N GLU A 60 11.99 5.32 7.04
CA GLU A 60 11.91 5.64 5.62
C GLU A 60 10.48 5.75 5.10
N SER A 61 9.47 5.54 5.94
CA SER A 61 8.05 5.48 5.55
C SER A 61 7.79 4.57 4.35
N ARG A 62 8.42 3.39 4.35
CA ARG A 62 8.42 2.44 3.22
C ARG A 62 7.90 1.06 3.64
N GLN A 63 7.20 0.41 2.72
CA GLN A 63 6.72 -0.96 2.87
C GLN A 63 7.78 -1.91 2.33
N GLU A 64 8.13 -2.90 3.14
CA GLU A 64 9.24 -3.82 2.91
C GLU A 64 8.85 -5.25 3.22
N GLY A 65 9.72 -6.16 2.83
CA GLY A 65 9.58 -7.58 3.09
C GLY A 65 9.43 -8.38 1.81
N LYS A 66 8.81 -9.55 1.94
CA LYS A 66 8.67 -10.53 0.88
C LYS A 66 7.21 -10.63 0.45
N PHE A 67 6.94 -10.49 -0.84
CA PHE A 67 5.58 -10.62 -1.33
C PHE A 67 5.01 -12.04 -1.10
N PRO A 68 3.72 -12.13 -0.77
CA PRO A 68 3.02 -13.41 -0.67
C PRO A 68 2.92 -14.05 -2.06
N LYS A 69 2.92 -15.38 -2.12
CA LYS A 69 2.66 -16.13 -3.36
C LYS A 69 1.16 -16.25 -3.56
N VAL A 70 0.61 -15.37 -4.38
CA VAL A 70 -0.81 -15.36 -4.72
C VAL A 70 -0.92 -15.67 -6.23
N PRO A 71 -1.57 -16.77 -6.63
CA PRO A 71 -1.59 -17.23 -8.03
C PRO A 71 -2.09 -16.20 -9.05
N GLN A 72 -2.91 -15.24 -8.62
CA GLN A 72 -3.50 -14.19 -9.44
C GLN A 72 -2.50 -13.08 -9.82
N PHE A 73 -1.34 -13.04 -9.17
CA PHE A 73 -0.29 -12.07 -9.44
C PHE A 73 0.82 -12.72 -10.28
N HIS A 74 0.93 -12.27 -11.54
CA HIS A 74 1.87 -12.81 -12.52
C HIS A 74 3.00 -11.84 -12.89
N ASP A 75 2.79 -10.52 -12.74
CA ASP A 75 3.65 -9.43 -13.22
C ASP A 75 4.23 -8.56 -12.09
N GLU A 76 4.72 -7.36 -12.44
CA GLU A 76 5.17 -6.29 -11.52
C GLU A 76 4.03 -5.91 -10.55
N ILE A 77 4.11 -6.41 -9.32
CA ILE A 77 3.16 -6.13 -8.25
C ILE A 77 3.76 -5.21 -7.19
N CYS A 78 2.92 -4.38 -6.58
CA CYS A 78 3.29 -3.60 -5.41
C CYS A 78 2.46 -3.98 -4.18
N TRP A 79 2.91 -3.53 -3.01
CA TRP A 79 2.20 -3.74 -1.74
C TRP A 79 0.76 -3.18 -1.75
N CYS A 80 0.47 -2.16 -2.55
CA CYS A 80 -0.89 -1.63 -2.67
C CYS A 80 -1.83 -2.59 -3.40
N ASP A 81 -1.34 -3.32 -4.41
CA ASP A 81 -2.13 -4.32 -5.13
C ASP A 81 -2.46 -5.50 -4.22
N ILE A 82 -1.45 -5.98 -3.49
CA ILE A 82 -1.61 -7.05 -2.49
C ILE A 82 -2.58 -6.64 -1.40
N MET A 83 -2.48 -5.40 -0.91
CA MET A 83 -3.37 -4.88 0.12
C MET A 83 -4.81 -4.72 -0.39
N THR A 84 -4.98 -4.17 -1.58
CA THR A 84 -6.30 -4.01 -2.21
C THR A 84 -6.96 -5.37 -2.40
N TYR A 85 -6.18 -6.37 -2.85
CA TYR A 85 -6.65 -7.74 -2.96
C TYR A 85 -7.07 -8.31 -1.60
N TYR A 86 -6.24 -8.18 -0.58
CA TYR A 86 -6.59 -8.62 0.78
C TYR A 86 -7.88 -7.95 1.26
N LEU A 87 -7.99 -6.63 1.17
CA LEU A 87 -9.16 -5.88 1.61
C LEU A 87 -10.43 -6.36 0.92
N MET A 88 -10.41 -6.43 -0.41
CA MET A 88 -11.61 -6.72 -1.21
C MET A 88 -11.98 -8.20 -1.27
N HIS A 89 -11.00 -9.09 -1.35
CA HIS A 89 -11.21 -10.51 -1.63
C HIS A 89 -10.99 -11.43 -0.43
N VAL A 90 -10.35 -10.95 0.64
CA VAL A 90 -10.07 -11.75 1.84
C VAL A 90 -10.81 -11.21 3.06
N ALA A 91 -10.62 -9.93 3.37
CA ALA A 91 -11.14 -9.30 4.58
C ALA A 91 -12.60 -8.82 4.45
N GLY A 92 -13.16 -8.82 3.24
CA GLY A 92 -14.58 -8.47 2.99
C GLY A 92 -14.89 -6.98 3.03
N TYR A 93 -13.88 -6.12 2.84
CA TYR A 93 -14.11 -4.70 2.61
C TYR A 93 -14.64 -4.45 1.20
N LYS A 94 -15.33 -3.32 1.04
CA LYS A 94 -15.81 -2.81 -0.24
C LYS A 94 -15.17 -1.46 -0.52
N PHE A 95 -14.77 -1.24 -1.75
CA PHE A 95 -14.34 0.08 -2.20
C PHE A 95 -15.46 1.10 -1.99
N TYR A 96 -15.12 2.26 -1.44
CA TYR A 96 -16.07 3.33 -1.17
C TYR A 96 -15.78 4.58 -2.00
N SER A 97 -14.55 5.11 -1.95
CA SER A 97 -14.20 6.34 -2.66
C SER A 97 -12.70 6.51 -2.85
N THR A 98 -12.32 7.43 -3.74
CA THR A 98 -10.93 7.92 -3.88
C THR A 98 -10.71 9.19 -3.06
N ILE A 99 -9.46 9.43 -2.65
CA ILE A 99 -9.01 10.65 -1.98
C ILE A 99 -8.16 11.46 -2.96
N HIS A 100 -8.69 12.60 -3.40
CA HIS A 100 -7.94 13.61 -4.15
C HIS A 100 -7.38 14.69 -3.21
N PRO A 101 -6.20 15.27 -3.45
CA PRO A 101 -5.24 15.02 -4.56
C PRO A 101 -4.25 13.85 -4.29
N TYR A 102 -4.27 13.28 -3.09
CA TYR A 102 -3.27 12.32 -2.58
C TYR A 102 -3.34 10.90 -3.17
N LYS A 103 -4.06 10.71 -4.29
CA LYS A 103 -4.28 9.41 -4.97
C LYS A 103 -4.54 8.26 -3.98
N GLY A 104 -5.38 8.50 -2.98
CA GLY A 104 -5.74 7.51 -1.96
C GLY A 104 -7.04 6.77 -2.28
N GLU A 105 -7.28 5.68 -1.57
CA GLU A 105 -8.48 4.84 -1.68
C GLU A 105 -9.05 4.59 -0.28
N VAL A 106 -10.39 4.62 -0.17
CA VAL A 106 -11.14 4.35 1.05
C VAL A 106 -11.98 3.10 0.85
N TYR A 107 -11.95 2.22 1.84
CA TYR A 107 -12.66 0.96 1.88
C TYR A 107 -13.48 0.86 3.16
N LEU A 108 -14.68 0.27 3.08
CA LEU A 108 -15.61 0.10 4.20
C LEU A 108 -15.99 -1.36 4.38
N LYS A 109 -16.18 -1.78 5.64
CA LYS A 109 -16.70 -3.09 6.04
C LYS A 109 -17.68 -2.89 7.19
N ASP A 110 -18.87 -3.48 7.09
CA ASP A 110 -19.93 -3.30 8.07
C ASP A 110 -19.59 -3.92 9.43
#